data_AF-A0A0S2EWX1-F1
#
_entry.id   AF-A0A0S2EWX1-F1
#
_cell.length_a   1.000
_cell.length_b   1.000
_cell.length_c   1.000
_cell.angle_alpha   90.00
_cell.angle_beta   90.00
_cell.angle_gamma   90.00
#
_symmetry.space_group_name_H-M   'P 1'
#
loop_
_entity.id
_entity.type
_entity.pdbx_description
1 polymer ?
#
loop_
_entity_poly.entity_id
_entity_poly.type
_entity_poly.pdbx_seq_one_letter_code
_entity_poly.pdbx_strand_id
1 'polypeptide(L)'
;MKKSDFRSSLERIEALPAERREKIEAGAAKVLEDMHLADIRKALHLTQAQAAERSGLKQSEVSRIERSPETVQLRTLWHYASSLGGSARVVLDFPDGTSASVGLHRGKLSKSKIAAKA
;
A
#
# COMPACT_ATOMS: atom_id res chain seq x y z
N MET A 1 -9.28 25.35 -16.55
CA MET A 1 -9.83 24.12 -17.17
C MET A 1 -11.32 24.05 -16.82
N LYS A 2 -12.22 23.83 -17.79
CA LYS A 2 -13.67 23.79 -17.55
C LYS A 2 -14.05 22.48 -16.84
N LYS A 3 -14.99 22.51 -15.88
CA LYS A 3 -15.48 21.35 -15.11
C LYS A 3 -16.23 20.28 -15.95
N SER A 4 -16.42 20.51 -17.25
CA SER A 4 -17.34 19.74 -18.10
C SER A 4 -16.78 18.46 -18.73
N ASP A 5 -15.48 18.16 -18.60
CA ASP A 5 -14.87 17.00 -19.26
C ASP A 5 -14.37 15.90 -18.28
N PHE A 6 -14.64 16.05 -16.99
CA PHE A 6 -14.24 15.05 -15.99
C PHE A 6 -15.27 13.93 -15.92
N ARG A 7 -15.05 12.85 -16.66
CA ARG A 7 -15.71 11.57 -16.39
C ARG A 7 -15.15 10.94 -15.13
N SER A 8 -15.99 10.34 -14.30
CA SER A 8 -15.57 9.57 -13.15
C SER A 8 -14.83 8.31 -13.60
N SER A 9 -13.89 7.81 -12.80
CA SER A 9 -13.22 6.53 -13.07
C SER A 9 -14.23 5.38 -13.16
N LEU A 10 -15.34 5.45 -12.41
CA LEU A 10 -16.43 4.48 -12.47
C LEU A 10 -17.12 4.47 -13.83
N GLU A 11 -17.47 5.64 -14.37
CA GLU A 11 -18.11 5.78 -15.68
C GLU A 11 -17.21 5.27 -16.82
N ARG A 12 -15.87 5.40 -16.68
CA ARG A 12 -14.93 4.85 -17.65
C ARG A 12 -14.85 3.33 -17.58
N ILE A 13 -14.95 2.76 -16.38
CA ILE A 13 -14.90 1.31 -16.18
C ILE A 13 -16.19 0.67 -16.69
N GLU A 14 -17.35 1.27 -16.41
CA GLU A 14 -18.66 0.78 -16.91
C GLU A 14 -18.76 0.77 -18.43
N ALA A 15 -18.06 1.70 -19.09
CA ALA A 15 -17.98 1.77 -20.55
C ALA A 15 -17.03 0.72 -21.17
N LEU A 16 -16.33 -0.10 -20.38
CA LEU A 16 -15.44 -1.14 -20.88
C LEU A 16 -16.17 -2.45 -21.21
N PRO A 17 -15.62 -3.27 -22.13
CA PRO A 17 -16.13 -4.62 -22.38
C PRO A 17 -16.13 -5.47 -21.11
N ALA A 18 -17.12 -6.37 -20.98
CA ALA A 18 -17.33 -7.22 -19.79
C ALA A 18 -16.06 -7.99 -19.37
N GLU A 19 -15.36 -8.62 -20.31
CA GLU A 19 -14.12 -9.36 -20.04
C GLU A 19 -12.98 -8.48 -19.49
N ARG A 20 -12.97 -7.19 -19.88
CA ARG A 20 -11.99 -6.22 -19.38
C ARG A 20 -12.37 -5.69 -18.00
N ARG A 21 -13.67 -5.60 -17.69
CA ARG A 21 -14.17 -5.28 -16.35
C ARG A 21 -13.86 -6.40 -15.36
N GLU A 22 -14.13 -7.65 -15.70
CA GLU A 22 -13.82 -8.81 -14.84
C GLU A 22 -12.31 -8.91 -14.53
N LYS A 23 -11.43 -8.67 -15.51
CA LYS A 23 -9.97 -8.62 -15.27
C LYS A 23 -9.55 -7.46 -14.36
N ILE A 24 -10.22 -6.32 -14.42
CA ILE A 24 -9.96 -5.17 -13.55
C ILE A 24 -10.46 -5.44 -12.13
N GLU A 25 -11.66 -6.02 -11.99
CA GLU A 25 -12.27 -6.36 -10.70
C GLU A 25 -11.50 -7.49 -9.99
N ALA A 26 -11.08 -8.53 -10.70
CA ALA A 26 -10.23 -9.59 -10.15
C ALA A 26 -8.82 -9.08 -9.79
N GLY A 27 -8.28 -8.14 -10.57
CA GLY A 27 -7.04 -7.44 -10.22
C GLY A 27 -7.18 -6.59 -8.96
N ALA A 28 -8.33 -5.92 -8.77
CA ALA A 28 -8.62 -5.12 -7.59
C ALA A 28 -8.88 -5.98 -6.34
N ALA A 29 -9.56 -7.13 -6.49
CA ALA A 29 -9.77 -8.09 -5.40
C ALA A 29 -8.45 -8.64 -4.85
N LYS A 30 -7.46 -8.92 -5.71
CA LYS A 30 -6.11 -9.36 -5.33
C LYS A 30 -5.27 -8.25 -4.66
N VAL A 31 -5.63 -6.99 -4.88
CA VAL A 31 -5.04 -5.81 -4.20
C VAL A 31 -5.66 -5.57 -2.81
N LEU A 32 -6.86 -6.11 -2.56
CA LEU A 32 -7.58 -6.08 -1.28
C LEU A 32 -7.27 -7.28 -0.36
N GLU A 33 -6.63 -8.34 -0.86
CA GLU A 33 -6.29 -9.55 -0.09
C GLU A 33 -5.12 -9.37 0.88
N ASP A 34 -4.28 -8.34 0.71
CA ASP A 34 -3.25 -7.98 1.67
C ASP A 34 -3.82 -7.06 2.76
N MET A 35 -3.53 -7.36 4.04
CA MET A 35 -3.98 -6.57 5.20
C MET A 35 -3.81 -5.06 4.94
N HIS A 36 -4.94 -4.33 4.87
CA HIS A 36 -4.91 -2.88 4.79
C HIS A 36 -4.20 -2.30 6.02
N LEU A 37 -3.35 -1.30 5.83
CA LEU A 37 -2.61 -0.63 6.91
C LEU A 37 -3.51 -0.17 8.08
N ALA A 38 -4.76 0.21 7.77
CA ALA A 38 -5.77 0.53 8.75
C ALA A 38 -6.12 -0.66 9.67
N ASP A 39 -6.14 -1.87 9.14
CA ASP A 39 -6.49 -3.08 9.89
C ASP A 39 -5.33 -3.52 10.78
N ILE A 40 -4.08 -3.37 10.32
CA ILE A 40 -2.88 -3.51 11.18
C ILE A 40 -2.99 -2.54 12.36
N ARG A 41 -3.26 -1.26 12.09
CA ARG A 41 -3.41 -0.25 13.15
C ARG A 41 -4.54 -0.59 14.13
N LYS A 42 -5.71 -1.02 13.62
CA LYS A 42 -6.85 -1.42 14.47
C LYS A 42 -6.53 -2.64 15.33
N ALA A 43 -5.81 -3.63 14.78
CA ALA A 43 -5.36 -4.81 15.52
C ALA A 43 -4.39 -4.45 16.66
N LEU A 44 -3.66 -3.35 16.53
CA LEU A 44 -2.83 -2.77 17.58
C LEU A 44 -3.61 -1.84 18.55
N HIS A 45 -4.94 -1.74 18.41
CA HIS A 45 -5.83 -0.89 19.21
C HIS A 45 -5.49 0.61 19.16
N LEU A 46 -5.01 1.09 18.01
CA LEU A 46 -4.65 2.50 17.82
C LEU A 46 -5.67 3.25 16.96
N THR A 47 -5.98 4.48 17.34
CA THR A 47 -6.72 5.43 16.49
C THR A 47 -5.79 6.05 15.43
N GLN A 48 -6.36 6.64 14.38
CA GLN A 48 -5.57 7.39 13.39
C GLN A 48 -4.80 8.57 14.02
N ALA A 49 -5.38 9.23 15.03
CA ALA A 49 -4.72 10.30 15.77
C ALA A 49 -3.50 9.79 16.55
N GLN A 50 -3.63 8.66 17.23
CA GLN A 50 -2.50 8.04 17.95
C GLN A 50 -1.41 7.53 16.99
N ALA A 51 -1.79 6.97 15.84
CA ALA A 51 -0.81 6.59 14.81
C ALA A 51 -0.11 7.82 14.21
N ALA A 52 -0.83 8.92 14.02
CA ALA A 52 -0.28 10.19 13.55
C ALA A 52 0.74 10.76 14.54
N GLU A 53 0.39 10.78 15.83
CA GLU A 53 1.28 11.20 16.91
C GLU A 53 2.57 10.36 16.95
N ARG A 54 2.45 9.02 16.91
CA ARG A 54 3.60 8.11 16.91
C ARG A 54 4.49 8.25 15.67
N SER A 55 3.90 8.57 14.53
CA SER A 55 4.63 8.71 13.25
C SER A 55 5.15 10.13 12.99
N GLY A 56 4.75 11.12 13.79
CA GLY A 56 5.01 12.53 13.53
C GLY A 56 4.29 13.05 12.27
N LEU A 57 3.26 12.34 11.80
CA LEU A 57 2.44 12.71 10.65
C LEU A 57 1.19 13.45 11.11
N LYS A 58 0.50 14.10 10.18
CA LYS A 58 -0.86 14.61 10.44
C LYS A 58 -1.86 13.45 10.34
N GLN A 59 -2.95 13.50 11.11
CA GLN A 59 -4.02 12.51 11.00
C GLN A 59 -4.57 12.39 9.56
N SER A 60 -4.66 13.51 8.83
CA SER A 60 -5.05 13.52 7.42
C SER A 60 -4.08 12.75 6.52
N GLU A 61 -2.78 12.82 6.81
CA GLU A 61 -1.74 12.07 6.09
C GLU A 61 -1.85 10.58 6.39
N VAL A 62 -2.07 10.20 7.67
CA VAL A 62 -2.34 8.81 8.05
C VAL A 62 -3.56 8.26 7.32
N SER A 63 -4.66 9.02 7.27
CA SER A 63 -5.84 8.61 6.52
C SER A 63 -5.58 8.46 5.03
N ARG A 64 -4.72 9.31 4.43
CA ARG A 64 -4.34 9.21 3.01
C ARG A 64 -3.51 7.95 2.77
N ILE A 65 -2.55 7.68 3.65
CA ILE A 65 -1.67 6.50 3.56
C ILE A 65 -2.48 5.21 3.66
N GLU A 66 -3.43 5.15 4.59
CA GLU A 66 -4.28 3.97 4.79
C GLU A 66 -5.29 3.74 3.66
N ARG A 67 -5.72 4.78 2.95
CA ARG A 67 -6.72 4.69 1.87
C ARG A 67 -6.09 4.45 0.50
N SER A 68 -4.89 4.96 0.26
CA SER A 68 -4.22 4.90 -1.04
C SER A 68 -2.71 4.62 -0.92
N PRO A 69 -2.32 3.48 -0.31
CA PRO A 69 -0.93 3.13 -0.04
C PRO A 69 -0.05 3.06 -1.31
N GLU A 70 -0.64 2.74 -2.46
CA GLU A 70 0.01 2.67 -3.77
C GLU A 70 0.59 4.01 -4.26
N THR A 71 0.09 5.13 -3.74
CA THR A 71 0.55 6.49 -4.09
C THR A 71 1.58 7.06 -3.12
N VAL A 72 1.93 6.29 -2.08
CA VAL A 72 2.76 6.76 -0.96
C VAL A 72 4.23 6.41 -1.21
N GLN A 73 5.12 7.32 -0.82
CA GLN A 73 6.56 7.04 -0.86
C GLN A 73 6.93 5.88 0.09
N LEU A 74 7.82 4.98 -0.35
CA LEU A 74 8.31 3.87 0.48
C LEU A 74 8.89 4.32 1.82
N ARG A 75 9.53 5.50 1.86
CA ARG A 75 10.03 6.08 3.11
C ARG A 75 8.90 6.39 4.10
N THR A 76 7.78 6.89 3.62
CA THR A 76 6.61 7.20 4.43
C THR A 76 5.94 5.92 4.92
N LEU A 77 5.81 4.91 4.07
CA LEU A 77 5.33 3.57 4.47
C LEU A 77 6.24 2.95 5.54
N TRP A 78 7.56 3.07 5.38
CA TRP A 78 8.53 2.63 6.39
C TRP A 78 8.33 3.36 7.72
N HIS A 79 8.24 4.69 7.71
CA HIS A 79 8.02 5.47 8.93
C HIS A 79 6.70 5.11 9.61
N TYR A 80 5.63 4.94 8.83
CA TYR A 80 4.32 4.53 9.34
C TYR A 80 4.40 3.14 9.98
N ALA A 81 4.92 2.13 9.28
CA ALA A 81 5.09 0.78 9.83
C ALA A 81 5.97 0.76 11.09
N SER A 82 7.09 1.50 11.10
CA SER A 82 7.97 1.62 12.26
C SER A 82 7.31 2.33 13.45
N SER A 83 6.44 3.32 13.21
CA SER A 83 5.67 3.97 14.28
C SER A 83 4.66 3.04 14.96
N LEU A 84 4.23 2.00 14.24
CA LEU A 84 3.39 0.92 14.76
C LEU A 84 4.21 -0.19 15.43
N GLY A 85 5.55 -0.07 15.50
CA GLY A 85 6.45 -1.09 16.04
C GLY A 85 6.85 -2.19 15.06
N GLY A 86 6.52 -2.02 13.77
CA GLY A 86 6.82 -2.99 12.71
C GLY A 86 8.09 -2.69 11.91
N SER A 87 8.56 -3.69 11.19
CA SER A 87 9.60 -3.56 10.16
C SER A 87 8.99 -3.66 8.77
N ALA A 88 9.47 -2.87 7.81
CA ALA A 88 9.03 -2.96 6.41
C ALA A 88 10.09 -3.62 5.53
N ARG A 89 9.65 -4.36 4.52
CA ARG A 89 10.47 -5.04 3.51
C ARG A 89 9.74 -5.01 2.18
N VAL A 90 10.50 -4.92 1.09
CA VAL A 90 10.00 -5.12 -0.27
C VAL A 90 10.19 -6.60 -0.61
N VAL A 91 9.17 -7.21 -1.17
CA VAL A 91 9.21 -8.59 -1.70
C VAL A 91 9.04 -8.50 -3.21
N LEU A 92 9.90 -9.19 -3.94
CA LEU A 92 9.82 -9.34 -5.39
C LEU A 92 9.53 -10.80 -5.68
N ASP A 93 8.35 -11.08 -6.23
CA ASP A 93 7.95 -12.41 -6.67
C ASP A 93 8.20 -12.58 -8.17
N PHE A 94 8.83 -13.69 -8.53
CA PHE A 94 9.18 -14.02 -9.90
C PHE A 94 8.24 -15.11 -10.46
N PRO A 95 7.99 -15.15 -11.78
CA PRO A 95 7.09 -16.15 -12.39
C PRO A 95 7.52 -17.61 -12.19
N ASP A 96 8.80 -17.86 -11.88
CA ASP A 96 9.35 -19.19 -11.60
C ASP A 96 9.11 -19.67 -10.16
N GLY A 97 8.39 -18.88 -9.36
CA GLY A 97 8.10 -19.19 -7.95
C GLY A 97 9.19 -18.74 -6.98
N THR A 98 10.28 -18.14 -7.46
CA THR A 98 11.30 -17.56 -6.58
C THR A 98 10.78 -16.25 -5.98
N SER A 99 11.15 -15.97 -4.73
CA SER A 99 10.93 -14.65 -4.11
C SER A 99 12.24 -14.09 -3.57
N ALA A 100 12.52 -12.82 -3.85
CA ALA A 100 13.60 -12.05 -3.23
C ALA A 100 13.03 -11.03 -2.26
N SER A 101 13.73 -10.75 -1.16
CA SER A 101 13.31 -9.69 -0.25
C SER A 101 14.44 -8.77 0.18
N VAL A 102 14.11 -7.47 0.21
CA VAL A 102 15.00 -6.40 0.61
C VAL A 102 14.38 -5.63 1.77
N GLY A 103 15.10 -5.52 2.89
CA GLY A 103 14.65 -4.74 4.03
C GLY A 103 14.61 -3.24 3.71
N LEU A 104 13.67 -2.53 4.32
CA LEU A 104 13.67 -1.07 4.35
C LEU A 104 14.25 -0.60 5.69
N HIS A 105 15.31 0.21 5.64
CA HIS A 105 15.90 0.86 6.81
C HIS A 105 16.01 2.37 6.56
N ARG A 106 15.42 3.18 7.44
CA ARG A 106 15.31 4.65 7.25
C ARG A 106 14.69 5.04 5.91
N GLY A 107 13.74 4.23 5.43
CA GLY A 107 13.08 4.41 4.13
C GLY A 107 13.99 4.20 2.92
N LYS A 108 15.20 3.67 3.11
CA LYS A 108 16.10 3.25 2.03
C LYS A 108 16.12 1.72 1.99
N LEU A 109 16.28 1.17 0.79
CA LEU A 109 16.58 -0.24 0.63
C LEU A 109 17.93 -0.50 1.31
N SER A 110 17.94 -1.34 2.35
CA SER A 110 19.19 -1.74 2.96
C SER A 110 19.98 -2.57 1.96
N LYS A 111 21.31 -2.40 1.92
CA LYS A 111 22.17 -3.38 1.25
C LYS A 111 22.01 -4.70 2.00
N SER A 112 21.10 -5.57 1.57
CA SER A 112 20.86 -6.83 2.24
C SER A 112 20.92 -7.99 1.26
N LYS A 113 21.75 -8.95 1.67
CA LYS A 113 21.93 -10.30 1.16
C LYS A 113 20.59 -10.87 0.69
N ILE A 114 20.56 -11.32 -0.56
CA ILE A 114 19.48 -12.09 -1.14
C ILE A 114 19.36 -13.35 -0.28
N ALA A 115 18.36 -13.38 0.61
CA ALA A 115 17.89 -14.63 1.18
C ALA A 115 16.84 -15.15 0.20
N ALA A 116 17.30 -15.89 -0.82
CA ALA A 116 16.41 -16.72 -1.61
C ALA A 116 15.85 -17.78 -0.65
N LYS A 117 14.54 -17.74 -0.41
CA LYS A 117 13.87 -18.85 0.24
C LYS A 117 13.46 -19.79 -0.90
N ALA A 118 14.19 -20.89 -1.04
CA ALA A 118 13.83 -22.03 -1.88
C ALA A 118 12.66 -22.81 -1.26
#